data_AF-A0A067DIK5-F1
#
_entry.id   AF-A0A067DIK5-F1
#
_cell.length_a   1.000
_cell.length_b   1.000
_cell.length_c   1.000
_cell.angle_alpha   90.00
_cell.angle_beta   90.00
_cell.angle_gamma   90.00
#
_symmetry.space_group_name_H-M   'P 1'
#
loop_
_entity.id
_entity.type
_entity.pdbx_description
1 polymer ?
#
loop_
_entity_poly.entity_id
_entity_poly.type
_entity_poly.pdbx_seq_one_letter_code
_entity_poly.pdbx_strand_id
1 'polypeptide(L)' 'MYICLFHALQNVFAVGTNTSAATMVWSMTYLMNNPRAMKKVQMEIRSLIGGNKGFVNEDDVQELHYLKAVVKETIRLQPT' A
#
# COMPACT_ATOMS: atom_id res chain seq x y z
N MET A 1 -23.40 9.62 -24.28
CA MET A 1 -22.17 8.80 -24.27
C MET A 1 -21.09 9.36 -23.34
N TYR A 2 -20.63 10.61 -23.52
CA TYR A 2 -19.60 11.22 -22.64
C TYR A 2 -19.98 11.37 -21.16
N ILE A 3 -21.24 11.72 -20.85
CA ILE A 3 -21.72 11.84 -19.46
C ILE A 3 -21.69 10.48 -18.73
N CYS A 4 -22.08 9.40 -19.41
CA CYS A 4 -22.02 8.05 -18.84
C CYS A 4 -20.58 7.59 -18.60
N LEU A 5 -19.66 7.92 -19.51
CA LEU A 5 -18.23 7.64 -19.33
C LEU A 5 -17.66 8.40 -18.13
N PHE A 6 -17.99 9.69 -18.00
CA PHE A 6 -17.57 10.49 -16.85
C PHE A 6 -18.08 9.91 -15.53
N HIS A 7 -19.36 9.53 -15.48
CA HIS A 7 -19.96 8.93 -14.29
C HIS A 7 -19.33 7.56 -13.94
N ALA A 8 -19.05 6.73 -14.95
CA ALA A 8 -18.36 5.46 -14.75
C ALA A 8 -16.97 5.63 -14.14
N LEU A 9 -16.20 6.62 -14.62
CA LEU A 9 -14.88 6.94 -14.07
C LEU A 9 -14.96 7.43 -12.62
N GLN A 10 -15.93 8.28 -12.30
CA GLN A 10 -16.13 8.76 -10.92
C GLN A 10 -16.48 7.62 -9.96
N ASN A 11 -17.32 6.67 -10.39
CA ASN A 11 -17.70 5.53 -9.57
C ASN A 11 -16.50 4.62 -9.25
N VAL A 12 -15.69 4.27 -10.26
CA VAL A 12 -14.49 3.45 -10.05
C VAL A 12 -13.50 4.14 -9.10
N PHE A 13 -13.29 5.45 -9.27
CA PHE A 13 -12.40 6.23 -8.42
C PHE A 13 -12.88 6.30 -6.96
N ALA A 14 -14.17 6.56 -6.75
CA ALA A 14 -14.75 6.66 -5.42
C ALA A 14 -14.67 5.33 -4.64
N VAL A 15 -15.03 4.21 -5.29
CA VAL A 15 -14.98 2.88 -4.68
C VAL A 15 -13.54 2.47 -4.37
N GLY A 16 -12.60 2.70 -5.30
CA GLY A 16 -11.18 2.37 -5.09
C GLY A 16 -10.52 3.21 -4.00
N THR A 17 -10.94 4.47 -3.83
CA THR A 17 -10.39 5.35 -2.79
C THR A 17 -10.79 4.89 -1.39
N ASN A 18 -12.06 4.50 -1.20
CA ASN A 18 -12.55 4.09 0.11
C ASN A 18 -11.83 2.84 0.64
N THR A 19 -11.64 1.83 -0.21
CA THR A 19 -11.00 0.56 0.17
C THR A 19 -9.48 0.71 0.36
N SER A 20 -8.82 1.48 -0.51
CA SER A 20 -7.38 1.77 -0.37
C SER A 20 -7.07 2.60 0.88
N ALA A 21 -7.88 3.62 1.18
CA ALA A 21 -7.74 4.41 2.40
C ALA A 21 -7.90 3.55 3.66
N ALA A 22 -8.92 2.69 3.71
CA ALA A 22 -9.12 1.77 4.83
C ALA A 22 -7.92 0.81 5.00
N THR A 23 -7.44 0.22 3.90
CA THR A 23 -6.28 -0.68 3.92
C THR A 23 -5.02 0.02 4.45
N MET A 24 -4.81 1.28 4.09
CA MET A 24 -3.66 2.06 4.56
C MET A 24 -3.74 2.34 6.07
N VAL A 25 -4.91 2.76 6.56
CA VAL A 25 -5.14 3.02 8.00
C VAL A 25 -4.90 1.74 8.82
N TRP A 26 -5.45 0.60 8.38
CA TRP A 26 -5.25 -0.67 9.08
C TRP A 26 -3.82 -1.15 9.01
N SER A 27 -3.15 -1.04 7.86
CA SER A 27 -1.74 -1.42 7.72
C SER A 27 -0.85 -0.64 8.68
N MET A 28 -1.04 0.69 8.77
CA MET A 28 -0.30 1.51 9.72
C MET A 28 -0.62 1.12 11.17
N THR A 29 -1.90 0.89 11.49
CA THR A 29 -2.32 0.43 12.83
C THR A 29 -1.63 -0.87 13.24
N TYR A 30 -1.60 -1.87 12.36
CA TYR A 30 -0.95 -3.16 12.64
C TYR A 30 0.56 -3.05 12.77
N LEU A 31 1.20 -2.19 11.96
CA LEU A 31 2.65 -1.94 12.07
C LEU A 31 3.00 -1.20 13.37
N MET A 32 2.23 -0.18 13.76
CA MET A 32 2.43 0.55 15.02
C MET A 32 2.28 -0.36 16.23
N ASN A 33 1.32 -1.28 16.20
CA ASN A 33 1.12 -2.28 17.25
C ASN A 33 2.15 -3.42 17.24
N ASN A 34 2.96 -3.56 16.18
CA ASN A 34 4.01 -4.57 16.09
C ASN A 34 5.36 -3.95 15.67
N PRO A 35 6.12 -3.39 16.64
CA PRO A 35 7.40 -2.72 16.38
C PRO A 35 8.44 -3.60 15.68
N ARG A 36 8.37 -4.93 15.87
CA ARG A 36 9.26 -5.88 15.18
C ARG A 36 8.97 -5.93 13.68
N ALA A 37 7.70 -6.03 13.30
CA ALA A 37 7.28 -5.99 11.90
C ALA A 37 7.59 -4.61 11.28
N MET A 38 7.31 -3.52 12.00
CA MET A 38 7.64 -2.16 11.55
C MET A 38 9.14 -1.97 11.26
N LYS A 39 10.00 -2.43 12.17
CA LYS A 39 11.46 -2.36 11.98
C LYS A 39 11.91 -3.16 10.77
N LYS A 40 11.31 -4.33 10.52
CA LYS A 40 11.64 -5.18 9.37
C LYS A 40 11.23 -4.53 8.05
N VAL A 41 10.04 -3.92 7.96
CA VAL A 41 9.61 -3.14 6.78
C VAL A 41 10.56 -1.96 6.52
N GLN A 42 10.88 -1.17 7.55
CA GLN A 42 11.78 -0.03 7.39
C GLN A 42 13.19 -0.44 6.96
N MET A 43 13.68 -1.58 7.46
CA MET A 43 14.97 -2.15 7.08
C MET A 43 14.97 -2.60 5.62
N GLU A 44 13.91 -3.29 5.17
CA GLU A 44 13.74 -3.70 3.76
C GLU A 44 13.75 -2.48 2.84
N ILE A 45 12.94 -1.46 3.14
CA ILE A 45 12.88 -0.22 2.36
C ILE A 45 14.24 0.47 2.31
N ARG A 46 14.92 0.63 3.47
CA ARG A 46 16.22 1.30 3.52
C ARG A 46 17.32 0.50 2.82
N SER A 47 17.24 -0.83 2.80
CA SER A 47 18.19 -1.69 2.10
C SER A 47 18.03 -1.63 0.59
N LEU A 48 16.80 -1.57 0.08
CA LEU A 48 16.52 -1.64 -1.35
C LEU A 48 16.49 -0.26 -2.02
N ILE A 49 16.00 0.76 -1.29
CA ILE A 49 15.76 2.11 -1.82
C ILE A 49 16.70 3.16 -1.20
N GLY A 50 17.28 2.89 -0.02
CA GLY A 50 18.01 3.88 0.77
C GLY A 50 19.37 4.32 0.22
N GLY A 51 19.82 3.85 -0.95
CA GLY A 51 21.07 4.27 -1.57
C GLY A 51 20.84 5.14 -2.80
N ASN A 52 21.24 6.43 -2.75
CA ASN A 52 21.38 7.46 -3.81
C ASN A 52 20.30 7.59 -4.92
N LYS A 53 19.28 6.73 -4.93
CA LYS A 53 18.12 6.71 -5.81
C LYS A 53 17.14 7.72 -5.23
N GLY A 54 17.24 8.98 -5.66
CA GLY A 54 16.31 10.03 -5.24
C GLY A 54 14.85 9.79 -5.63
N PHE A 55 14.56 8.70 -6.36
CA PHE A 55 13.24 8.35 -6.86
C PHE A 55 13.01 6.83 -6.82
N VAL A 56 11.76 6.43 -6.60
CA VAL A 56 11.31 5.04 -6.52
C VAL A 56 10.51 4.71 -7.79
N ASN A 57 10.91 3.65 -8.50
CA ASN A 57 10.19 3.18 -9.68
C ASN A 57 9.28 1.98 -9.35
N GLU A 58 8.42 1.60 -10.29
CA GLU A 58 7.51 0.44 -10.13
C GLU A 58 8.27 -0.87 -9.90
N ASP A 59 9.41 -1.06 -10.55
CA ASP A 59 10.28 -2.23 -10.36
C ASP A 59 10.85 -2.30 -8.92
N ASP A 60 11.18 -1.15 -8.33
CA ASP A 60 11.68 -1.11 -6.94
C ASP A 60 10.60 -1.53 -5.94
N VAL A 61 9.34 -1.18 -6.23
CA VAL A 61 8.19 -1.63 -5.42
C VAL A 61 7.97 -3.14 -5.59
N GLN A 62 8.34 -3.72 -6.73
CA GLN A 62 8.23 -5.17 -6.91
C GLN A 62 9.13 -5.94 -5.95
N GLU A 63 10.31 -5.40 -5.63
CA GLU A 63 11.30 -6.03 -4.74
C GLU A 63 10.95 -5.91 -3.23
N LEU A 64 9.98 -5.07 -2.85
CA LEU A 64 9.52 -4.91 -1.47
C LEU A 64 8.62 -6.09 -1.02
N HIS A 65 9.19 -7.29 -0.96
CA HIS A 65 8.47 -8.53 -0.70
C HIS A 65 7.79 -8.57 0.67
N TYR A 66 8.46 -8.10 1.72
CA TYR A 66 7.91 -8.10 3.08
C TYR A 66 6.82 -7.05 3.23
N LEU A 67 6.99 -5.85 2.66
CA LEU A 67 5.91 -4.85 2.62
C LEU A 67 4.67 -5.39 1.90
N LYS A 68 4.84 -6.08 0.75
CA LYS A 68 3.72 -6.75 0.06
C LYS A 68 3.03 -7.79 0.94
N ALA A 69 3.80 -8.56 1.72
CA ALA A 69 3.24 -9.53 2.65
C ALA A 69 2.44 -8.85 3.77
N VAL A 70 2.91 -7.71 4.29
CA VAL A 70 2.17 -6.91 5.28
C VAL A 70 0.83 -6.44 4.72
N VAL A 71 0.80 -5.88 3.50
CA VAL A 71 -0.45 -5.43 2.88
C VAL A 71 -1.43 -6.59 2.70
N LYS A 72 -0.95 -7.74 2.21
CA LYS A 72 -1.78 -8.95 2.07
C LYS A 72 -2.35 -9.41 3.42
N GLU A 73 -1.53 -9.38 4.47
CA GLU A 73 -1.97 -9.78 5.80
C GLU A 73 -2.96 -8.78 6.42
N THR A 74 -2.78 -7.48 6.18
CA THR A 74 -3.77 -6.46 6.55
C THR A 74 -5.12 -6.77 5.91
N ILE A 75 -5.16 -7.06 4.61
CA ILE A 75 -6.41 -7.37 3.90
C ILE A 75 -7.02 -8.69 4.40
N ARG A 76 -6.19 -9.68 4.76
CA ARG A 76 -6.67 -10.93 5.39
C ARG A 76 -7.35 -10.68 6.74
N LEU A 77 -6.81 -9.76 7.54
CA LEU A 77 -7.35 -9.39 8.85
C LEU A 77 -8.53 -8.42 8.75
N GLN A 78 -8.55 -7.56 7.73
CA GLN A 78 -9.55 -6.52 7.49
C GLN A 78 -10.03 -6.58 6.04
N PRO A 79 -11.00 -7.46 5.74
CA PRO A 79 -11.65 -7.48 4.44
C PRO A 79 -12.56 -6.25 4.33
N THR A 80 -12.04 -5.18 3.75
CA THR A 80 -12.76 -3.90 3.56
C THR A 80 -12.95 -3.60 2.08
#